data_AF-A0A3M2FB01-F1
#
_entry.id   AF-A0A3M2FB01-F1
#
_cell.length_a   1.000
_cell.length_b   1.000
_cell.length_c   1.000
_cell.angle_alpha   90.00
_cell.angle_beta   90.00
_cell.angle_gamma   90.00
#
_symmetry.space_group_name_H-M   'P 1'
#
loop_
_entity.id
_entity.type
_entity.pdbx_description
1 polymer ?
#
loop_
_entity_poly.entity_id
_entity_poly.type
_entity_poly.pdbx_seq_one_letter_code
_entity_poly.pdbx_strand_id
1 'polypeptide(L)'
;MDLELIRRVVEEEVRRAVHGRRTGRRIKRPVVSEEMVNAARRRKAAVIEIPANALITPAARERAKTLGISFRQEPVPRIEDAETRELIEAVFAAVVEEIGRRRERTGRVAASIDPMGKKVVTAEDVRSARSRGGVIRLLPGGRVTPLAADLAREYGVRIERVE
;
A
#
# COMPACT_ATOMS: atom_id res chain seq x y z
N MET A 1 8.71 13.60 7.13
CA MET A 1 7.75 12.79 6.38
C MET A 1 6.45 12.83 7.17
N ASP A 2 5.39 13.34 6.57
CA ASP A 2 4.16 13.73 7.27
C ASP A 2 3.23 12.53 7.43
N LEU A 3 2.89 12.18 8.68
CA LEU A 3 2.01 11.05 9.01
C LEU A 3 0.59 11.30 8.51
N GLU A 4 0.17 12.56 8.40
CA GLU A 4 -1.13 12.92 7.82
C GLU A 4 -1.19 12.57 6.33
N LEU A 5 -0.08 12.71 5.60
CA LEU A 5 -0.02 12.36 4.18
C LEU A 5 -0.19 10.84 3.98
N ILE A 6 0.45 10.03 4.82
CA ILE A 6 0.33 8.56 4.75
C ILE A 6 -1.09 8.14 5.09
N ARG A 7 -1.67 8.71 6.16
CA ARG A 7 -3.06 8.45 6.54
C ARG A 7 -4.01 8.80 5.40
N ARG A 8 -3.83 9.96 4.78
CA ARG A 8 -4.65 10.40 3.64
C ARG A 8 -4.54 9.48 2.44
N VAL A 9 -3.32 9.00 2.11
CA VAL A 9 -3.11 8.06 1.01
C VAL A 9 -3.73 6.69 1.31
N VAL A 10 -3.61 6.20 2.54
CA VAL A 10 -4.24 4.93 2.95
C VAL A 10 -5.76 5.06 2.97
N GLU A 11 -6.31 6.14 3.51
CA GLU A 11 -7.75 6.41 3.49
C GLU A 11 -8.28 6.55 2.05
N GLU A 12 -7.53 7.22 1.16
CA GLU A 12 -7.89 7.29 -0.27
C GLU A 12 -7.82 5.93 -0.95
N GLU A 13 -6.80 5.11 -0.67
CA GLU A 13 -6.69 3.77 -1.27
C GLU A 13 -7.69 2.77 -0.71
N VAL A 14 -8.05 2.85 0.58
CA VAL A 14 -9.15 2.08 1.15
C VAL A 14 -10.47 2.56 0.58
N ARG A 15 -10.69 3.87 0.48
CA ARG A 15 -11.88 4.42 -0.18
C ARG A 15 -11.95 3.97 -1.63
N ARG A 16 -10.83 3.92 -2.36
CA ARG A 16 -10.74 3.33 -3.70
C ARG A 16 -10.91 1.82 -3.70
N ALA A 17 -10.53 1.06 -2.68
CA ALA A 17 -10.78 -0.38 -2.63
C ALA A 17 -12.27 -0.66 -2.38
N VAL A 18 -12.89 0.09 -1.46
CA VAL A 18 -14.30 0.00 -1.09
C VAL A 18 -15.20 0.50 -2.23
N HIS A 19 -14.86 1.63 -2.87
CA HIS A 19 -15.66 2.25 -3.94
C HIS A 19 -15.21 1.85 -5.35
N GLY A 20 -14.00 1.31 -5.48
CA GLY A 20 -13.28 1.09 -6.72
C GLY A 20 -12.86 -0.36 -6.92
N ARG A 21 -13.82 -1.29 -6.78
CA ARG A 21 -14.00 -2.32 -7.83
C ARG A 21 -14.40 -1.67 -9.19
N ARG A 22 -13.73 -0.58 -9.56
CA ARG A 22 -13.90 0.24 -10.76
C ARG A 22 -12.50 0.64 -11.24
N THR A 23 -11.71 -0.32 -11.68
CA THR A 23 -10.72 -0.18 -12.78
C THR A 23 -9.94 -1.48 -12.92
N GLY A 24 -9.90 -2.04 -14.14
CA GLY A 24 -8.90 -3.04 -14.53
C GLY A 24 -9.42 -4.32 -15.19
N ARG A 25 -10.66 -4.76 -14.91
CA ARG A 25 -11.33 -5.81 -15.68
C ARG A 25 -12.76 -5.38 -15.93
N ARG A 26 -13.29 -5.59 -17.14
CA ARG A 26 -14.74 -5.67 -17.38
C ARG A 26 -15.26 -6.84 -16.53
N ILE A 27 -15.38 -6.66 -15.21
CA ILE A 27 -16.14 -7.56 -14.35
C ILE A 27 -17.56 -7.33 -14.84
N LYS A 28 -18.07 -8.25 -15.66
CA LYS A 28 -19.48 -8.27 -16.02
C LYS A 28 -20.23 -8.13 -14.69
N ARG A 29 -20.94 -7.01 -14.49
CA ARG A 29 -21.81 -6.87 -13.33
C ARG A 29 -22.67 -8.13 -13.29
N PRO A 30 -22.66 -8.91 -12.20
CA PRO A 30 -23.48 -10.11 -12.14
C PRO A 30 -24.93 -9.68 -12.37
N VAL A 31 -25.56 -10.25 -13.40
CA VAL A 31 -26.94 -9.94 -13.77
C VAL A 31 -27.80 -11.08 -13.27
N VAL A 32 -28.76 -10.76 -12.40
CA VAL A 32 -29.77 -11.71 -11.95
C VAL A 32 -30.88 -11.71 -12.99
N SER A 33 -30.92 -12.77 -13.80
CA SER A 33 -31.91 -12.98 -14.84
C SER A 33 -33.11 -13.78 -14.35
N GLU A 34 -34.17 -13.81 -15.15
CA GLU A 34 -35.37 -14.60 -14.88
C GLU A 34 -35.07 -16.10 -14.75
N GLU A 35 -34.16 -16.61 -15.59
CA GLU A 35 -33.73 -18.01 -15.56
C GLU A 35 -33.10 -18.40 -14.22
N MET A 36 -32.35 -17.48 -13.60
CA MET A 36 -31.76 -17.71 -12.28
C MET A 36 -32.84 -17.84 -11.20
N VAL A 37 -33.94 -17.09 -11.30
CA VAL A 37 -35.09 -17.20 -10.38
C VAL A 37 -35.80 -18.55 -10.57
N ASN A 38 -35.98 -18.98 -11.82
CA ASN A 38 -36.56 -20.29 -12.11
C ASN A 38 -35.66 -21.45 -11.63
N ALA A 39 -34.34 -21.31 -11.77
CA ALA A 39 -33.38 -22.27 -11.25
C ALA A 39 -33.41 -22.32 -9.71
N ALA A 40 -33.51 -21.17 -9.04
CA ALA A 40 -33.67 -21.11 -7.59
C ALA A 40 -34.96 -21.79 -7.12
N ARG A 41 -36.08 -21.59 -7.84
CA ARG A 41 -37.34 -22.27 -7.57
C ARG A 41 -37.23 -23.79 -7.71
N ARG A 42 -36.57 -24.28 -8.77
CA ARG A 42 -36.30 -25.73 -8.94
C ARG A 42 -35.50 -26.32 -7.79
N ARG A 43 -34.58 -25.53 -7.23
CA ARG A 43 -33.78 -25.88 -6.05
C ARG A 43 -34.53 -25.69 -4.71
N LYS A 44 -35.82 -25.31 -4.74
CA LYS A 44 -36.64 -24.98 -3.57
C LYS A 44 -36.03 -23.88 -2.68
N ALA A 45 -35.22 -23.00 -3.25
CA ALA A 45 -34.67 -21.87 -2.52
C ALA A 45 -35.73 -20.76 -2.39
N ALA A 46 -35.98 -20.32 -1.16
CA ALA A 46 -36.85 -19.18 -0.86
C ALA A 46 -36.10 -17.83 -0.94
N VAL A 47 -34.76 -17.88 -0.87
CA VAL A 47 -33.89 -16.70 -0.87
C VAL A 47 -32.77 -16.89 -1.89
N ILE A 48 -32.53 -15.87 -2.71
CA ILE A 48 -31.38 -15.80 -3.61
C ILE A 48 -30.41 -14.78 -3.02
N GLU A 49 -29.22 -15.27 -2.66
CA GLU A 49 -28.11 -14.42 -2.22
C GLU A 49 -27.41 -13.82 -3.43
N ILE A 50 -27.22 -12.50 -3.39
CA ILE A 50 -26.77 -11.71 -4.52
C ILE A 50 -25.62 -10.81 -4.05
N PRO A 51 -24.52 -10.70 -4.82
CA PRO A 51 -23.45 -9.79 -4.46
C PRO A 51 -23.93 -8.34 -4.52
N ALA A 52 -23.37 -7.49 -3.67
CA ALA A 52 -23.81 -6.11 -3.45
C ALA A 52 -23.88 -5.24 -4.73
N ASN A 53 -23.16 -5.61 -5.78
CA ASN A 53 -23.06 -4.90 -7.04
C ASN A 53 -23.86 -5.51 -8.21
N ALA A 54 -24.71 -6.51 -7.94
CA ALA A 54 -25.47 -7.17 -8.99
C ALA A 54 -26.64 -6.32 -9.51
N LEU A 55 -26.95 -6.50 -10.80
CA LEU A 55 -28.12 -5.89 -11.42
C LEU A 55 -29.25 -6.92 -11.48
N ILE A 56 -30.40 -6.59 -10.89
CA ILE A 56 -31.61 -7.42 -10.97
C ILE A 56 -32.42 -6.92 -12.17
N THR A 57 -32.68 -7.79 -13.15
CA THR A 57 -33.50 -7.41 -14.31
C THR A 57 -34.98 -7.22 -13.89
N PRO A 58 -35.75 -6.38 -14.60
CA PRO A 58 -37.19 -6.23 -14.32
C PRO A 58 -37.95 -7.56 -14.37
N ALA A 59 -37.65 -8.40 -15.35
CA ALA A 59 -38.25 -9.74 -15.49
C ALA A 59 -37.95 -10.65 -14.29
N ALA A 60 -36.71 -10.65 -13.79
CA ALA A 60 -36.34 -11.40 -12.60
C ALA A 60 -37.09 -10.90 -11.35
N ARG A 61 -37.28 -9.59 -11.22
CA ARG A 61 -38.00 -8.98 -10.09
C ARG A 61 -39.47 -9.37 -10.07
N GLU A 62 -40.15 -9.26 -11.20
CA GLU A 62 -41.56 -9.66 -11.34
C GLU A 62 -41.74 -11.16 -11.06
N ARG A 63 -40.87 -12.01 -11.62
CA ARG A 63 -40.96 -13.46 -11.41
C ARG A 63 -40.68 -13.87 -9.97
N ALA A 64 -39.71 -13.24 -9.31
CA ALA A 64 -39.43 -13.50 -7.90
C ALA A 64 -40.62 -13.12 -7.01
N LYS A 65 -41.31 -12.01 -7.30
CA LYS A 65 -42.54 -11.60 -6.62
C LYS A 65 -43.66 -12.63 -6.78
N THR A 66 -43.89 -13.11 -8.00
CA THR A 66 -44.91 -14.15 -8.27
C THR A 66 -44.60 -15.48 -7.57
N LEU A 67 -43.31 -15.83 -7.46
CA LEU A 67 -42.88 -17.11 -6.87
C LEU A 67 -42.61 -17.03 -5.36
N GLY A 68 -42.77 -15.86 -4.73
CA GLY A 68 -42.51 -15.64 -3.32
C GLY A 68 -41.03 -15.76 -2.94
N ILE A 69 -40.11 -15.51 -3.88
CA ILE A 69 -38.66 -15.61 -3.67
C ILE A 69 -38.10 -14.23 -3.32
N SER A 70 -37.33 -14.16 -2.25
CA SER A 70 -36.70 -12.92 -1.78
C SER A 70 -35.24 -12.82 -2.23
N PHE A 71 -34.76 -11.59 -2.42
CA PHE A 71 -33.37 -11.29 -2.76
C PHE A 71 -32.63 -10.78 -1.52
N ARG A 72 -31.56 -11.47 -1.11
CA ARG A 72 -30.66 -11.00 -0.03
C ARG A 72 -29.38 -10.49 -0.69
N GLN A 73 -29.17 -9.18 -0.65
CA GLN A 73 -27.92 -8.59 -1.13
C GLN A 73 -26.88 -8.60 -0.01
N GLU A 74 -25.65 -9.00 -0.34
CA GLU A 74 -24.51 -8.79 0.54
C GLU A 74 -24.40 -7.29 0.87
N PRO A 75 -24.18 -6.92 2.14
CA PRO A 75 -23.95 -5.53 2.49
C PRO A 75 -22.66 -5.04 1.83
N VAL A 76 -22.69 -3.85 1.21
CA VAL A 76 -21.46 -3.14 0.86
C VAL A 76 -20.84 -2.69 2.18
N PRO A 77 -19.60 -3.10 2.51
CA PRO A 77 -18.95 -2.61 3.72
C PRO A 77 -18.83 -1.09 3.63
N ARG A 78 -19.42 -0.39 4.60
CA ARG A 78 -19.30 1.06 4.71
C ARG A 78 -18.08 1.36 5.55
N ILE A 79 -17.40 2.45 5.20
CA ILE A 79 -16.21 2.91 5.93
C ILE A 79 -16.55 3.27 7.39
N GLU A 80 -17.82 3.57 7.66
CA GLU A 80 -18.35 3.91 8.98
C GLU A 80 -18.63 2.68 9.87
N ASP A 81 -18.60 1.47 9.31
CA ASP A 81 -18.83 0.24 10.07
C ASP A 81 -17.63 -0.02 11.00
N ALA A 82 -17.90 -0.40 12.26
CA ALA A 82 -16.87 -0.60 13.29
C ALA A 82 -15.80 -1.62 12.85
N GLU A 83 -16.20 -2.72 12.22
CA GLU A 83 -15.29 -3.73 11.67
C GLU A 83 -14.38 -3.18 10.56
N THR A 84 -14.91 -2.31 9.69
CA THR A 84 -14.13 -1.67 8.63
C THR A 84 -13.12 -0.69 9.22
N ARG A 85 -13.51 0.02 10.28
CA ARG A 85 -12.60 0.94 11.00
C ARG A 85 -11.47 0.20 11.71
N GLU A 86 -11.77 -0.91 12.39
CA GLU A 86 -10.75 -1.77 13.00
C GLU A 86 -9.77 -2.31 11.96
N LEU A 87 -10.27 -2.74 10.79
CA LEU A 87 -9.43 -3.18 9.69
C LEU A 87 -8.50 -2.06 9.19
N ILE A 88 -9.01 -0.84 9.05
CA ILE A 88 -8.21 0.33 8.65
C ILE A 88 -7.12 0.61 9.68
N GLU A 89 -7.46 0.60 10.98
CA GLU A 89 -6.51 0.84 12.06
C GLU A 89 -5.42 -0.25 12.10
N ALA A 90 -5.80 -1.53 11.91
CA ALA A 90 -4.87 -2.64 11.83
C ALA A 90 -3.90 -2.53 10.63
N VAL A 91 -4.42 -2.18 9.45
CA VAL A 91 -3.58 -1.95 8.26
C VAL A 91 -2.63 -0.77 8.50
N PHE A 92 -3.11 0.32 9.08
CA PHE A 92 -2.27 1.47 9.38
C PHE A 92 -1.15 1.14 10.36
N ALA A 93 -1.46 0.41 11.44
CA ALA A 93 -0.47 -0.07 12.39
C ALA A 93 0.60 -0.94 11.71
N ALA A 94 0.20 -1.88 10.86
CA ALA A 94 1.14 -2.73 10.12
C ALA A 94 2.04 -1.94 9.15
N VAL A 95 1.49 -0.92 8.47
CA VAL A 95 2.25 -0.04 7.58
C VAL A 95 3.25 0.82 8.37
N VAL A 96 2.83 1.40 9.50
CA VAL A 96 3.71 2.18 10.37
C VAL A 96 4.84 1.30 10.92
N GLU A 97 4.53 0.08 11.36
CA GLU A 97 5.53 -0.86 11.86
C GLU A 97 6.52 -1.28 10.76
N GLU A 98 6.05 -1.56 9.54
CA GLU A 98 6.93 -1.89 8.41
C GLU A 98 7.80 -0.70 8.00
N ILE A 99 7.27 0.54 8.05
CA ILE A 99 8.07 1.76 7.85
C ILE A 99 9.12 1.90 8.96
N GLY A 100 8.75 1.62 10.21
CA GLY A 100 9.65 1.60 11.37
C GLY A 100 10.78 0.59 11.20
N ARG A 101 10.44 -0.67 10.88
CA ARG A 101 11.41 -1.74 10.56
C ARG A 101 12.29 -1.40 9.37
N ARG A 102 11.74 -0.77 8.33
CA ARG A 102 12.54 -0.26 7.19
C ARG A 102 13.48 0.85 7.62
N ARG A 103 13.08 1.75 8.52
CA ARG A 103 13.96 2.79 9.09
C ARG A 103 15.03 2.22 9.98
N GLU A 104 14.74 1.19 10.77
CA GLU A 104 15.75 0.48 11.55
C GLU A 104 16.71 -0.29 10.64
N ARG A 105 16.20 -0.88 9.55
CA ARG A 105 17.04 -1.51 8.52
C ARG A 105 17.88 -0.49 7.78
N THR A 106 17.35 0.65 7.34
CA THR A 106 18.15 1.70 6.69
C THR A 106 19.07 2.41 7.67
N GLY A 107 18.69 2.54 8.94
CA GLY A 107 19.53 3.02 10.03
C GLY A 107 20.67 2.05 10.38
N ARG A 108 20.45 0.74 10.26
CA ARG A 108 21.52 -0.29 10.33
C ARG A 108 22.33 -0.39 9.03
N VAL A 109 21.76 -0.01 7.89
CA VAL A 109 22.43 0.06 6.57
C VAL A 109 23.14 1.39 6.33
N ALA A 110 23.15 2.32 7.29
CA ALA A 110 24.26 3.27 7.47
C ALA A 110 25.58 2.55 7.86
N ALA A 111 25.73 1.30 7.44
CA ALA A 111 26.97 0.56 7.40
C ALA A 111 27.91 1.32 6.45
N SER A 112 28.75 2.13 7.07
CA SER A 112 29.99 2.72 6.58
C SER A 112 30.41 2.21 5.20
N ILE A 113 30.53 3.12 4.23
CA ILE A 113 31.33 2.82 3.04
C ILE A 113 32.75 2.56 3.54
N ASP A 114 33.11 1.29 3.51
CA ASP A 114 34.34 0.71 4.03
C ASP A 114 34.41 0.67 5.57
N PRO A 115 34.30 -0.52 6.20
CA PRO A 115 34.59 -0.65 7.63
C PRO A 115 36.06 -0.37 7.96
N MET A 116 36.96 -0.45 6.96
CA MET A 116 38.40 -0.23 7.12
C MET A 116 38.85 1.22 6.86
N GLY A 117 37.94 2.11 6.42
CA GLY A 117 38.24 3.50 6.08
C GLY A 117 39.10 3.66 4.80
N LYS A 118 39.02 4.84 4.16
CA LYS A 118 39.75 5.12 2.91
C LYS A 118 40.91 6.09 3.11
N LYS A 119 42.00 5.90 2.36
CA LYS A 119 43.13 6.85 2.28
C LYS A 119 42.84 8.04 1.34
N VAL A 120 42.00 7.86 0.33
CA VAL A 120 41.60 8.93 -0.59
C VAL A 120 40.09 8.87 -0.78
N VAL A 121 39.41 10.00 -0.61
CA VAL A 121 37.97 10.16 -0.86
C VAL A 121 37.77 10.98 -2.12
N THR A 122 37.06 10.41 -3.08
CA THR A 122 36.80 10.98 -4.41
C THR A 122 35.33 11.35 -4.58
N ALA A 123 35.03 12.07 -5.67
CA ALA A 123 33.66 12.45 -6.02
C ALA A 123 32.73 11.25 -6.20
N GLU A 124 33.24 10.14 -6.72
CA GLU A 124 32.49 8.90 -6.90
C GLU A 124 32.12 8.24 -5.57
N ASP A 125 33.01 8.32 -4.58
CA ASP A 125 32.74 7.83 -3.22
C ASP A 125 31.59 8.60 -2.58
N VAL A 126 31.57 9.93 -2.77
CA VAL A 126 30.51 10.80 -2.25
C VAL A 126 29.17 10.55 -2.94
N ARG A 127 29.18 10.36 -4.27
CA ARG A 127 27.97 9.97 -5.01
C ARG A 127 27.45 8.61 -4.56
N SER A 128 28.34 7.66 -4.30
CA SER A 128 27.98 6.34 -3.77
C SER A 128 27.43 6.43 -2.34
N ALA A 129 27.98 7.32 -1.51
CA ALA A 129 27.54 7.56 -0.13
C ALA A 129 26.16 8.18 -0.03
N ARG A 130 25.85 9.11 -0.93
CA ARG A 130 24.53 9.75 -1.02
C ARG A 130 23.39 8.73 -1.06
N SER A 131 23.56 7.66 -1.84
CA SER A 131 22.52 6.65 -2.05
C SER A 131 22.41 5.63 -0.90
N ARG A 132 23.38 5.60 0.03
CA ARG A 132 23.60 4.45 0.93
C ARG A 132 23.77 4.80 2.42
N GLY A 133 23.48 6.03 2.83
CA GLY A 133 23.49 6.41 4.26
C GLY A 133 24.41 7.56 4.63
N GLY A 134 25.08 8.18 3.64
CA GLY A 134 25.67 9.51 3.79
C GLY A 134 26.85 9.61 4.76
N VAL A 135 27.59 8.53 5.04
CA VAL A 135 28.79 8.57 5.88
C VAL A 135 29.95 7.87 5.18
N ILE A 136 31.12 8.53 5.14
CA ILE A 136 32.39 7.99 4.62
C ILE A 136 33.45 8.08 5.73
N ARG A 137 34.15 6.97 5.99
CA ARG A 137 35.26 6.93 6.95
C ARG A 137 36.60 7.19 6.26
N LEU A 138 37.36 8.17 6.75
CA LEU A 138 38.68 8.57 6.27
C LEU A 138 39.76 8.09 7.25
N LEU A 139 40.77 7.39 6.75
CA LEU A 139 41.90 6.92 7.56
C LEU A 139 42.80 8.07 8.03
N PRO A 140 43.58 7.88 9.11
CA PRO A 140 44.63 8.81 9.51
C PRO A 140 45.58 9.13 8.33
N GLY A 141 45.81 10.42 8.07
CA GLY A 141 46.60 10.90 6.93
C GLY A 141 45.90 10.82 5.56
N GLY A 142 44.63 10.41 5.53
CA GLY A 142 43.83 10.37 4.32
C GLY A 142 43.52 11.76 3.75
N ARG A 143 43.28 11.81 2.43
CA ARG A 143 42.98 13.05 1.70
C ARG A 143 41.60 13.01 1.07
N VAL A 144 40.93 14.15 1.07
CA VAL A 144 39.66 14.35 0.37
C VAL A 144 39.94 15.23 -0.84
N THR A 145 39.52 14.82 -2.04
CA THR A 145 39.69 15.67 -3.22
C THR A 145 38.77 16.90 -3.12
N PRO A 146 39.15 18.06 -3.71
CA PRO A 146 38.34 19.28 -3.63
C PRO A 146 36.90 19.07 -4.10
N LEU A 147 36.73 18.41 -5.26
CA LEU A 147 35.42 18.07 -5.80
C LEU A 147 34.61 17.15 -4.88
N ALA A 148 35.26 16.22 -4.17
CA ALA A 148 34.57 15.38 -3.21
C ALA A 148 34.10 16.19 -1.99
N ALA A 149 34.90 17.15 -1.52
CA ALA A 149 34.51 18.01 -0.40
C ALA A 149 33.30 18.89 -0.75
N ASP A 150 33.26 19.44 -1.96
CA ASP A 150 32.14 20.25 -2.44
C ASP A 150 30.85 19.41 -2.57
N LEU A 151 30.95 18.23 -3.20
CA LEU A 151 29.82 17.32 -3.34
C LEU A 151 29.34 16.78 -1.97
N ALA A 152 30.24 16.61 -1.00
CA ALA A 152 29.86 16.14 0.32
C ALA A 152 29.01 17.17 1.05
N ARG A 153 29.33 18.47 0.91
CA ARG A 153 28.51 19.57 1.41
C ARG A 153 27.17 19.67 0.68
N GLU A 154 27.18 19.56 -0.65
CA GLU A 154 25.97 19.63 -1.48
C GLU A 154 24.99 18.49 -1.16
N TYR A 155 25.51 17.27 -0.98
CA TYR A 155 24.69 16.06 -0.79
C TYR A 155 24.47 15.70 0.69
N GLY A 156 24.98 16.49 1.63
CA GLY A 156 24.84 16.21 3.06
C GLY A 156 25.55 14.94 3.52
N VAL A 157 26.64 14.55 2.84
CA VAL A 157 27.46 13.37 3.18
C VAL A 157 28.49 13.77 4.23
N ARG A 158 28.52 13.05 5.37
CA ARG A 158 29.48 13.23 6.45
C ARG A 158 30.77 12.46 6.16
N ILE A 159 31.90 13.12 6.33
CA ILE A 159 33.23 12.49 6.23
C ILE A 159 33.82 12.45 7.64
N GLU A 160 33.91 11.26 8.22
CA GLU A 160 34.42 11.04 9.58
C GLU A 160 35.86 10.56 9.51
N ARG A 161 36.77 11.20 10.27
CA ARG A 161 38.14 10.71 10.40
C ARG A 161 38.17 9.63 11.47
N VAL A 162 38.70 8.47 11.11
CA VAL A 162 38.98 7.40 12.07
C VAL A 162 40.28 7.78 12.77
N GLU A 163 40.26 7.85 14.11
CA GLU A 163 41.44 8.08 14.95
C GLU A 163 42.38 6.86 14.97
#